data_AF-A0A060M068-F1
#
_entry.id   AF-A0A060M068-F1
#
_cell.length_a   1.000
_cell.length_b   1.000
_cell.length_c   1.000
_cell.angle_alpha   90.00
_cell.angle_beta   90.00
_cell.angle_gamma   90.00
#
_symmetry.space_group_name_H-M   'P 1'
#
loop_
_entity.id
_entity.type
_entity.pdbx_description
1 polymer ?
#
loop_
_entity_poly.entity_id
_entity_poly.type
_entity_poly.pdbx_seq_one_letter_code
_entity_poly.pdbx_strand_id
1 'polypeptide(L)' 'MTAVKDTSIGLYLKSLRKEKGLTIKQAAEIADVSGAHISRLETGARVHPKLDTLTKLSNTYEVELEEVLKSCGYM' A
#
# COMPACT_ATOMS: atom_id res chain seq x y z
N MET A 1 -16.65 23.08 3.16
CA MET A 1 -16.68 21.80 2.40
C MET A 1 -15.41 21.85 1.55
N THR A 2 -14.39 21.01 1.69
CA THR A 2 -14.40 19.57 1.96
C THR A 2 -13.05 19.22 2.59
N ALA A 3 -13.04 18.63 3.78
CA ALA A 3 -11.82 18.01 4.30
C ALA A 3 -11.58 16.76 3.44
N VAL A 4 -10.63 16.83 2.51
CA VAL A 4 -10.11 15.64 1.84
C VAL A 4 -9.52 14.80 2.95
N LYS A 5 -10.22 13.72 3.30
CA LYS A 5 -9.78 12.78 4.32
C LYS A 5 -8.56 12.09 3.71
N ASP A 6 -7.36 12.41 4.20
CA ASP A 6 -6.11 11.69 3.96
C ASP A 6 -6.35 10.21 4.30
N THR A 7 -6.98 9.47 3.39
CA THR A 7 -7.15 8.03 3.49
C THR A 7 -5.82 7.50 3.02
N SER A 8 -4.85 7.47 3.96
CA SER A 8 -3.47 7.25 3.61
C SER A 8 -3.34 5.96 2.81
N ILE A 9 -2.61 6.01 1.70
CA ILE A 9 -2.26 4.85 0.85
C ILE A 9 -1.94 3.60 1.67
N GLY A 10 -1.30 3.79 2.83
CA GLY A 10 -0.99 2.75 3.79
C GLY A 10 -2.20 1.98 4.31
N LEU A 11 -3.30 2.66 4.64
CA LEU A 11 -4.53 2.01 5.11
C LEU A 11 -5.17 1.17 4.00
N TYR A 12 -5.15 1.65 2.76
CA TYR A 12 -5.64 0.91 1.61
C TYR A 12 -4.77 -0.32 1.31
N LEU A 13 -3.44 -0.16 1.26
CA LEU A 13 -2.53 -1.28 1.08
C LEU A 13 -2.65 -2.31 2.22
N LYS A 14 -2.91 -1.85 3.45
CA LYS A 14 -3.19 -2.73 4.59
C LYS A 14 -4.48 -3.53 4.42
N SER A 15 -5.54 -2.95 3.84
CA SER A 15 -6.78 -3.69 3.61
C SER A 15 -6.57 -4.78 2.56
N LEU A 16 -5.93 -4.44 1.44
CA LEU A 16 -5.58 -5.40 0.39
C LEU A 16 -4.74 -6.57 0.91
N ARG A 17 -3.71 -6.29 1.72
CA ARG A 17 -2.88 -7.33 2.34
C ARG A 17 -3.72 -8.30 3.18
N LYS A 18 -4.65 -7.75 3.97
CA LYS A 18 -5.54 -8.54 4.83
C LYS A 18 -6.56 -9.35 4.03
N GLU A 19 -7.08 -8.80 2.94
CA GLU A 19 -7.98 -9.52 2.02
C GLU A 19 -7.29 -10.72 1.38
N LYS A 20 -5.99 -10.60 1.06
CA LYS A 20 -5.16 -11.74 0.63
C LYS A 20 -4.75 -12.70 1.75
N GLY A 21 -5.12 -12.42 3.00
CA GLY A 21 -4.75 -13.25 4.16
C GLY A 21 -3.25 -13.25 4.49
N LEU A 22 -2.49 -12.27 4.01
CA LEU A 22 -1.05 -12.23 4.15
C LEU A 22 -0.61 -11.53 5.44
N THR A 23 0.40 -12.08 6.11
CA THR A 23 1.18 -11.34 7.12
C THR A 23 2.07 -10.30 6.45
N ILE A 24 2.57 -9.32 7.22
CA ILE A 24 3.56 -8.35 6.71
C ILE A 24 4.81 -9.06 6.18
N LYS A 25 5.26 -10.12 6.85
CA LYS A 25 6.43 -10.90 6.45
C LYS A 25 6.20 -11.58 5.09
N GLN A 26 5.06 -12.24 4.91
CA GLN A 26 4.72 -12.90 3.64
C GLN A 26 4.59 -11.89 2.49
N ALA A 27 3.88 -10.78 2.72
CA ALA A 27 3.75 -9.73 1.71
C ALA A 27 5.12 -9.13 1.32
N ALA A 28 6.01 -8.95 2.30
CA ALA A 28 7.37 -8.47 2.06
C ALA A 28 8.21 -9.44 1.23
N GLU A 29 8.14 -10.74 1.55
CA GLU A 29 8.82 -11.80 0.80
C GLU A 29 8.32 -11.89 -0.65
N ILE A 30 7.01 -11.81 -0.89
CA ILE A 30 6.43 -11.87 -2.23
C ILE A 30 6.75 -10.61 -3.04
N ALA A 31 6.62 -9.44 -2.41
CA ALA A 31 6.83 -8.15 -3.07
C ALA A 31 8.31 -7.78 -3.27
N ASP A 32 9.25 -8.58 -2.75
CA ASP A 32 10.69 -8.26 -2.72
C ASP A 32 10.97 -6.86 -2.12
N VAL A 33 10.41 -6.61 -0.94
CA VAL A 33 10.62 -5.39 -0.15
C VAL A 33 10.81 -5.74 1.33
N SER A 34 11.32 -4.80 2.14
CA SER A 34 11.47 -5.07 3.57
C SER A 34 10.14 -4.99 4.31
N GLY A 35 9.91 -5.93 5.24
CA GLY A 35 8.72 -5.90 6.11
C GLY A 35 8.62 -4.63 6.96
N ALA A 36 9.75 -4.03 7.34
CA ALA A 36 9.79 -2.74 8.01
C ALA A 36 9.29 -1.59 7.12
N HIS A 37 9.50 -1.66 5.80
CA HIS A 37 8.94 -0.70 4.85
C HIS A 37 7.41 -0.85 4.82
N ILE A 38 6.89 -2.06 4.58
CA ILE A 38 5.44 -2.32 4.57
C ILE A 38 4.79 -1.88 5.87
N SER A 39 5.38 -2.23 7.03
CA SER A 39 4.85 -1.82 8.32
C SER A 39 4.75 -0.29 8.45
N ARG A 40 5.80 0.46 8.11
CA ARG A 40 5.78 1.94 8.17
C ARG A 40 4.75 2.55 7.24
N LEU A 41 4.62 1.97 6.05
CA LEU A 41 3.64 2.38 5.05
C LEU A 41 2.22 2.21 5.62
N GLU A 42 1.91 1.03 6.14
CA GLU A 42 0.58 0.69 6.66
C GLU A 42 0.18 1.35 7.98
N THR A 43 1.14 1.81 8.78
CA THR A 43 0.87 2.49 10.06
C THR A 43 0.89 4.01 9.95
N GLY A 44 1.07 4.58 8.76
CA GLY A 44 0.84 6.00 8.54
C GLY A 44 1.96 6.92 9.03
N ALA A 45 3.22 6.46 9.02
CA ALA A 45 4.29 7.46 8.87
C ALA A 45 4.04 8.18 7.54
N ARG A 46 4.28 9.51 7.45
CA ARG A 46 4.25 10.23 6.16
C ARG A 46 5.33 9.63 5.25
N VAL A 47 4.97 8.59 4.53
CA VAL A 47 5.80 7.90 3.56
C VAL A 47 5.20 8.26 2.22
N HIS A 48 6.00 8.87 1.37
CA HIS A 48 5.72 8.93 -0.06
C HIS A 48 6.32 7.66 -0.67
N PRO A 49 5.57 6.54 -0.76
CA PRO A 49 6.10 5.33 -1.36
C PRO A 49 6.52 5.62 -2.80
N LYS A 50 7.66 5.06 -3.20
CA LYS A 50 8.11 5.15 -4.58
C LYS A 50 7.15 4.35 -5.47
N LEU A 51 7.05 4.75 -6.74
CA LEU A 51 6.26 4.03 -7.73
C LEU A 51 6.62 2.53 -7.78
N ASP A 52 7.91 2.19 -7.72
CA ASP A 52 8.38 0.80 -7.66
C ASP A 52 7.78 0.00 -6.51
N THR A 53 7.70 0.59 -5.30
CA THR A 53 7.07 -0.06 -4.15
C THR A 53 5.58 -0.27 -4.38
N LEU A 54 4.90 0.70 -4.99
CA LEU A 54 3.48 0.59 -5.31
C LEU A 54 3.21 -0.47 -6.38
N THR A 55 4.03 -0.54 -7.42
CA THR A 55 3.95 -1.58 -8.46
C THR A 55 4.17 -2.98 -7.89
N LYS A 56 5.18 -3.15 -7.02
CA LYS A 56 5.44 -4.44 -6.37
C LYS A 56 4.28 -4.88 -5.49
N LEU A 57 3.72 -3.96 -4.71
CA LEU A 57 2.59 -4.26 -3.83
C LEU A 57 1.29 -4.47 -4.64
N SER A 58 1.06 -3.72 -5.72
CA SER A 58 -0.11 -3.92 -6.58
C SER A 58 -0.09 -5.30 -7.21
N ASN A 59 1.07 -5.73 -7.72
CA ASN A 59 1.26 -7.08 -8.25
C ASN A 59 1.07 -8.16 -7.17
N THR A 60 1.61 -7.93 -5.97
CA THR A 60 1.48 -8.88 -4.84
C THR A 60 0.05 -9.03 -4.36
N TYR A 61 -0.73 -7.94 -4.43
CA TYR A 61 -2.13 -7.93 -4.02
C TYR A 61 -3.09 -8.14 -5.20
N GLU A 62 -2.58 -8.43 -6.38
CA GLU A 62 -3.35 -8.68 -7.61
C GLU A 62 -4.39 -7.58 -7.89
N VAL A 63 -3.97 -6.33 -7.74
CA VAL A 63 -4.76 -5.13 -8.07
C VAL A 63 -4.04 -4.29 -9.10
N GLU A 64 -4.81 -3.53 -9.87
CA GLU A 64 -4.25 -2.58 -10.83
C GLU A 64 -3.55 -1.43 -10.11
N LEU A 65 -2.36 -1.04 -10.61
CA LEU A 65 -1.59 0.07 -10.03
C LEU A 65 -2.40 1.39 -10.05
N GLU A 66 -3.25 1.57 -11.06
CA GLU A 66 -4.11 2.74 -11.18
C GLU A 66 -5.12 2.83 -10.03
N GLU A 67 -5.66 1.71 -9.56
CA GLU A 67 -6.58 1.68 -8.41
C GLU A 67 -5.87 2.10 -7.12
N VAL A 68 -4.63 1.60 -6.95
CA VAL A 68 -3.76 2.02 -5.84
C VAL A 68 -3.49 3.52 -5.89
N LEU A 69 -3.20 4.10 -7.05
CA LEU A 69 -2.95 5.54 -7.20
C LEU A 69 -4.22 6.39 -6.99
N LYS A 70 -5.37 5.96 -7.49
CA LYS A 70 -6.68 6.63 -7.28
C LYS A 70 -7.05 6.72 -5.81
N SER A 71 -6.77 5.66 -5.03
CA SER A 71 -7.06 5.63 -3.59
C SER A 71 -6.32 6.73 -2.79
N CYS A 72 -5.32 7.37 -3.41
CA CYS A 72 -4.38 8.29 -2.76
C CYS A 72 -4.53 9.74 -3.21
N GLY A 73 -5.55 10.05 -4.03
CA GLY A 73 -5.81 11.40 -4.52
C GLY A 73 -4.82 11.90 -5.58
N TYR A 74 -4.11 10.99 -6.27
CA TYR A 74 -3.27 11.35 -7.42
C TYR A 74 -4.06 11.54 -8.73
N MET A 75 -5.37 11.24 -8.73
CA MET A 75 -6.30 11.39 -9.86
C MET A 75 -7.66 11.90 -9.39
#